data_AF-A0A7W7CEH4-F1
#
_entry.id   AF-A0A7W7CEH4-F1
#
_cell.length_a   1.000
_cell.length_b   1.000
_cell.length_c   1.000
_cell.angle_alpha   90.00
_cell.angle_beta   90.00
_cell.angle_gamma   90.00
#
_symmetry.space_group_name_H-M   'P 1'
#
loop_
_entity.id
_entity.type
_entity.pdbx_description
1 polymer ?
#
loop_
_entity_poly.entity_id
_entity_poly.type
_entity_poly.pdbx_seq_one_letter_code
_entity_poly.pdbx_strand_id
1 'polypeptide(L)'
;MTALRHNTEFAPVLALHDTRAPMVADELRARHLGVTPCPAAPLLAASLRRRGVTSRRGPLAFDQGCGDHRALGFAVSWVDGRGRRVGLGAAANADDPRTLAAAARVVREFSAVLGPRTVLLLAEPEPVDLLLALDPATVAPCRRQGRPAQWLRRVTDLRPEWLAGVRTLGVLTHPDTERRLVTQVVSAIHGLGPATVIDRGGAVPPERCPSDEEV
;
A
#
# COMPACT_ATOMS: atom_id res chain seq x y z
N MET A 1 16.99 1.62 -14.82
CA MET A 1 16.97 1.70 -13.34
C MET A 1 16.71 3.14 -12.95
N THR A 2 15.44 3.51 -12.73
CA THR A 2 15.08 4.87 -12.29
C THR A 2 15.14 4.89 -10.77
N ALA A 3 16.17 5.53 -10.24
CA ALA A 3 16.42 5.61 -8.81
C ALA A 3 15.25 6.32 -8.11
N LEU A 4 14.81 5.73 -6.99
CA LEU A 4 13.92 6.38 -6.03
C LEU A 4 14.67 7.62 -5.51
N ARG A 5 14.37 8.81 -6.04
CA ARG A 5 14.88 10.04 -5.43
C ARG A 5 14.12 10.21 -4.13
N HIS A 6 14.76 9.84 -3.02
CA HIS A 6 14.22 10.04 -1.67
C HIS A 6 14.09 11.53 -1.40
N ASN A 7 12.91 12.01 -1.75
CA ASN A 7 12.28 13.29 -1.49
C ASN A 7 12.17 13.78 -0.05
N THR A 8 12.66 13.09 0.98
CA THR A 8 12.26 13.43 2.37
C THR A 8 13.06 12.67 3.42
N GLU A 9 13.76 13.42 4.28
CA GLU A 9 14.08 12.95 5.63
C GLU A 9 12.77 12.65 6.37
N PHE A 10 12.74 11.55 7.12
CA PHE A 10 11.70 11.30 8.11
C PHE A 10 11.81 12.38 9.20
N ALA A 11 11.15 13.51 8.99
CA ALA A 11 11.14 14.64 9.91
C ALA A 11 9.69 14.90 10.38
N PRO A 12 9.50 15.23 11.67
CA PRO A 12 8.20 15.70 12.14
C PRO A 12 7.83 16.99 11.40
N VAL A 13 6.59 17.09 10.95
CA VAL A 13 6.01 18.27 10.30
C VAL A 13 4.83 18.78 11.13
N LEU A 14 4.53 20.08 11.04
CA LEU A 14 3.37 20.64 11.72
C LEU A 14 2.14 20.46 10.83
N ALA A 15 1.11 19.78 11.33
CA ALA A 15 -0.17 19.72 10.65
C ALA A 15 -0.89 21.07 10.77
N LEU A 16 -1.55 21.48 9.69
CA LEU A 16 -2.24 22.77 9.60
C LEU A 16 -3.70 22.71 10.10
N HIS A 17 -4.14 21.54 10.55
CA HIS A 17 -5.50 21.31 11.03
C HIS A 17 -5.46 20.61 12.39
N ASP A 18 -6.50 20.85 13.20
CA ASP A 18 -6.66 20.21 14.49
C ASP A 18 -6.73 18.67 14.34
N THR A 19 -5.78 17.98 14.97
CA THR A 19 -5.71 16.52 15.04
C THR A 19 -6.19 15.98 16.39
N ARG A 20 -7.32 16.47 16.92
CA ARG A 20 -8.03 15.88 18.09
C ARG A 20 -8.17 14.36 18.00
N ALA A 21 -8.32 13.83 16.79
CA ALA A 21 -8.19 12.42 16.51
C ALA A 21 -7.00 12.20 15.55
N PRO A 22 -6.24 11.11 15.71
CA PRO A 22 -5.16 10.80 14.77
C PRO A 22 -5.69 10.66 13.35
N MET A 23 -4.94 11.21 12.40
CA MET A 23 -5.30 11.29 11.00
C MET A 23 -4.29 10.54 10.15
N VAL A 24 -4.77 9.71 9.25
CA VAL A 24 -3.97 9.11 8.18
C VAL A 24 -4.25 9.88 6.90
N ALA A 25 -3.19 10.28 6.20
CA ALA A 25 -3.33 10.99 4.95
C ALA A 25 -3.88 10.05 3.87
N ASP A 26 -5.01 10.37 3.25
CA ASP A 26 -5.37 9.87 1.91
C ASP A 26 -4.60 10.65 0.83
N GLU A 27 -4.21 11.89 1.15
CA GLU A 27 -3.31 12.73 0.38
C GLU A 27 -2.58 13.71 1.31
N LEU A 28 -1.35 14.01 0.94
CA LEU A 28 -0.43 14.92 1.60
C LEU A 28 -0.47 16.26 0.85
N ARG A 29 -0.74 17.34 1.57
CA ARG A 29 -0.82 18.70 1.02
C ARG A 29 0.27 19.56 1.66
N ALA A 30 1.45 19.59 1.04
CA ALA A 30 2.53 20.46 1.45
C ALA A 30 2.47 21.76 0.64
N ARG A 31 2.62 22.91 1.33
CA ARG A 31 2.52 24.25 0.71
C ARG A 31 3.42 24.43 -0.52
N HIS A 32 4.60 23.82 -0.50
CA HIS A 32 5.64 23.96 -1.53
C HIS A 32 5.75 22.74 -2.48
N LEU A 33 5.14 21.59 -2.16
CA LEU A 33 5.26 20.35 -2.95
C LEU A 33 3.96 19.96 -3.68
N GLY A 34 2.86 20.66 -3.44
CA GLY A 34 1.55 20.37 -4.01
C GLY A 34 0.88 19.16 -3.37
N VAL A 35 -0.11 18.60 -4.07
CA VAL A 35 -0.88 17.43 -3.61
C VAL A 35 -0.14 16.14 -3.96
N THR A 36 0.05 15.29 -2.96
CA THR A 36 0.70 13.98 -3.09
C THR A 36 -0.24 12.88 -2.60
N PRO A 37 -0.76 11.99 -3.45
CA PRO A 37 -1.67 10.92 -3.04
C PRO A 37 -0.97 9.91 -2.11
N CYS A 38 -1.77 9.30 -1.23
CA CYS A 38 -1.36 8.20 -0.35
C CYS A 38 -2.19 6.94 -0.59
N PRO A 39 -1.84 6.12 -1.60
CA PRO A 39 -2.54 4.86 -1.89
C PRO A 39 -2.44 3.84 -0.74
N ALA A 40 -1.39 3.95 0.09
CA ALA A 40 -1.18 3.09 1.25
C ALA A 40 -2.00 3.50 2.49
N ALA A 41 -2.81 4.57 2.43
CA ALA A 41 -3.60 5.06 3.56
C ALA A 41 -4.44 3.97 4.28
N PRO A 42 -5.11 3.03 3.57
CA PRO A 42 -5.83 1.95 4.23
C PRO A 42 -4.92 1.05 5.09
N LEU A 43 -3.66 0.85 4.67
CA LEU A 43 -2.69 0.03 5.39
C LEU A 43 -2.24 0.71 6.68
N LEU A 44 -1.94 2.01 6.62
CA LEU A 44 -1.55 2.82 7.78
C LEU A 44 -2.68 2.84 8.82
N ALA A 45 -3.91 3.15 8.38
CA ALA A 45 -5.08 3.18 9.25
C ALA A 45 -5.36 1.82 9.91
N ALA A 46 -5.22 0.72 9.15
CA ALA A 46 -5.36 -0.63 9.69
C ALA A 46 -4.26 -0.99 10.69
N SER A 47 -3.04 -0.53 10.45
CA SER A 47 -1.90 -0.74 11.36
C SER A 47 -2.08 0.02 12.68
N LEU A 48 -2.62 1.24 12.64
CA LEU A 48 -3.03 1.98 13.84
C LEU A 48 -4.15 1.27 14.59
N ARG A 49 -5.20 0.82 13.88
CA ARG A 49 -6.33 0.10 14.48
C ARG A 49 -5.89 -1.18 15.20
N ARG A 50 -4.95 -1.93 14.62
CA ARG A 50 -4.36 -3.13 15.26
C ARG A 50 -3.66 -2.82 16.59
N ARG A 51 -3.25 -1.57 16.80
CA ARG A 51 -2.63 -1.08 18.04
C ARG A 51 -3.64 -0.42 18.99
N GLY A 52 -4.94 -0.56 18.72
CA GLY A 52 -6.00 0.08 19.50
C GLY A 52 -6.19 1.57 19.24
N VAL A 53 -5.55 2.13 18.20
CA VAL A 53 -5.65 3.54 17.85
C VAL A 53 -6.67 3.72 16.72
N THR A 54 -7.81 4.34 17.03
CA THR A 54 -8.82 4.72 16.04
C THR A 54 -8.37 5.98 15.33
N SER A 55 -8.25 5.93 14.00
CA SER A 55 -7.83 7.06 13.17
C SER A 55 -8.90 7.43 12.14
N ARG A 56 -8.90 8.70 11.74
CA ARG A 56 -9.63 9.19 10.57
C ARG A 56 -8.72 9.12 9.35
N ARG A 57 -9.30 9.01 8.15
CA ARG A 57 -8.59 9.23 6.88
C ARG A 57 -9.06 10.52 6.23
N GLY A 58 -8.15 11.23 5.58
CA GLY A 58 -8.47 12.46 4.87
C GLY A 58 -7.23 13.22 4.38
N PRO A 59 -7.40 14.43 3.85
CA PRO A 59 -6.27 15.26 3.44
C PRO A 59 -5.47 15.70 4.67
N LEU A 60 -4.16 15.50 4.64
CA LEU A 60 -3.24 15.99 5.66
C LEU A 60 -2.44 17.16 5.09
N ALA A 61 -2.81 18.37 5.50
CA ALA A 61 -2.08 19.58 5.18
C ALA A 61 -0.98 19.82 6.23
N PHE A 62 0.24 20.09 5.78
CA PHE A 62 1.37 20.31 6.67
C PHE A 62 2.38 21.32 6.11
N ASP A 63 3.18 21.88 7.01
CA ASP A 63 4.29 22.77 6.70
C ASP A 63 5.45 22.53 7.68
N GLN A 64 6.67 22.88 7.27
CA GLN A 64 7.89 22.63 8.05
C GLN A 64 8.21 23.75 9.06
N GLY A 65 7.63 24.96 8.89
CA GLY A 65 7.94 26.12 9.72
C GLY A 65 6.71 26.80 10.36
N CYS A 66 5.49 26.49 9.92
CA CYS A 66 4.27 27.07 10.47
C CYS A 66 3.19 26.00 10.67
N GLY A 67 2.43 26.05 11.76
CA GLY A 67 1.30 25.15 11.97
C GLY A 67 0.88 25.05 13.43
N ASP A 68 -0.04 24.13 13.72
CA ASP A 68 -0.44 23.87 15.09
C ASP A 68 0.65 23.02 15.77
N HIS A 69 1.33 23.59 16.77
CA HIS A 69 2.35 22.89 17.56
C HIS A 69 1.79 21.68 18.30
N ARG A 70 0.47 21.60 18.46
CA ARG A 70 -0.23 20.46 19.04
C ARG A 70 -0.58 19.38 18.03
N ALA A 71 -0.30 19.56 16.74
CA ALA A 71 -0.61 18.59 15.70
C ALA A 71 0.65 18.23 14.92
N LEU A 72 1.25 17.09 15.27
CA LEU A 72 2.50 16.62 14.68
C LEU A 72 2.23 15.53 13.65
N GLY A 73 2.73 15.74 12.44
CA GLY A 73 2.68 14.80 11.32
C GLY A 73 4.02 14.14 11.04
N PHE A 74 3.95 12.95 10.44
CA PHE A 74 5.09 12.25 9.87
C PHE A 74 4.72 11.91 8.44
N ALA A 75 5.57 12.29 7.49
CA ALA A 75 5.30 12.07 6.08
C ALA A 75 6.59 11.71 5.33
N VAL A 76 6.44 10.85 4.33
CA VAL A 76 7.49 10.54 3.36
C VAL A 76 6.86 10.63 1.97
N SER A 77 7.57 11.21 1.02
CA SER A 77 7.14 11.31 -0.37
C SER A 77 8.27 10.98 -1.34
N TRP A 78 7.89 10.43 -2.49
CA TRP A 78 8.79 10.10 -3.59
C TRP A 78 8.08 10.31 -4.93
N VAL A 79 8.83 10.12 -6.01
CA VAL A 79 8.32 10.16 -7.38
C VAL A 79 8.39 8.74 -7.96
N ASP A 80 7.27 8.26 -8.51
CA ASP A 80 7.22 6.96 -9.17
C ASP A 80 7.91 6.98 -10.55
N GLY A 81 8.06 5.81 -11.18
CA GLY A 81 8.68 5.70 -12.51
C GLY A 81 7.91 6.42 -13.64
N ARG A 82 6.69 6.92 -13.37
CA ARG A 82 5.86 7.71 -14.29
C ARG A 82 5.92 9.20 -13.98
N GLY A 83 6.78 9.65 -13.08
CA GLY A 83 6.89 11.05 -12.69
C GLY A 83 5.80 11.52 -11.73
N ARG A 84 4.95 10.62 -11.20
CA ARG A 84 3.88 11.00 -10.26
C ARG A 84 4.42 11.00 -8.84
N ARG A 85 4.11 12.06 -8.09
CA ARG A 85 4.38 12.08 -6.64
C ARG A 85 3.46 11.09 -5.93
N VAL A 86 4.02 10.35 -5.00
CA VAL A 86 3.31 9.43 -4.10
C VAL A 86 3.91 9.62 -2.71
N GLY A 87 3.11 9.44 -1.68
CA GLY A 87 3.60 9.55 -0.32
C GLY A 87 2.76 8.75 0.66
N LEU A 88 3.20 8.75 1.89
CA LEU A 88 2.45 8.22 3.01
C LEU A 88 2.68 9.09 4.24
N GLY A 89 1.66 9.22 5.07
CA GLY A 89 1.79 10.00 6.29
C GLY A 89 0.62 9.86 7.25
N ALA A 90 0.90 10.20 8.49
CA ALA A 90 -0.08 10.24 9.57
C ALA A 90 0.28 11.36 10.54
N ALA A 91 -0.72 11.92 11.20
CA ALA A 91 -0.57 12.95 12.21
C ALA A 91 -1.40 12.62 13.46
N ALA A 92 -0.98 13.17 14.59
CA ALA A 92 -1.66 13.01 15.87
C ALA A 92 -1.41 14.23 16.77
N ASN A 93 -2.22 14.34 17.82
CA ASN A 93 -2.07 15.39 18.80
C ASN A 93 -0.79 15.19 19.63
N ALA A 94 0.01 16.25 19.82
CA ALA A 94 1.24 16.23 20.59
C ALA A 94 1.01 16.04 22.10
N ASP A 95 -0.16 16.45 22.60
CA ASP A 95 -0.60 16.25 23.99
C ASP A 95 -1.03 14.79 24.26
N ASP A 96 -1.09 13.92 23.23
CA ASP A 96 -1.23 12.47 23.36
C ASP A 96 0.02 11.74 22.82
N PRO A 97 1.08 11.61 23.64
CA PRO A 97 2.34 10.98 23.22
C PRO A 97 2.18 9.52 22.79
N ARG A 98 1.20 8.79 23.32
CA ARG A 98 0.98 7.38 22.98
C ARG A 98 0.49 7.25 21.54
N THR A 99 -0.52 8.05 21.19
CA THR A 99 -1.07 8.09 19.84
C THR A 99 -0.06 8.66 18.85
N LEU A 100 0.69 9.70 19.25
CA LEU A 100 1.75 10.28 18.42
C LEU A 100 2.85 9.25 18.12
N ALA A 101 3.33 8.53 19.14
CA ALA A 101 4.32 7.47 18.96
C ALA A 101 3.80 6.34 18.05
N ALA A 102 2.51 5.98 18.16
CA ALA A 102 1.90 5.00 17.28
C ALA A 102 1.86 5.47 15.82
N ALA A 103 1.48 6.74 15.56
CA ALA A 103 1.50 7.34 14.24
C ALA A 103 2.91 7.36 13.63
N ALA A 104 3.89 7.85 14.40
CA ALA A 104 5.30 7.87 14.00
C ALA A 104 5.81 6.48 13.63
N ARG A 105 5.50 5.49 14.46
CA ARG A 105 5.92 4.10 14.27
C ARG A 105 5.32 3.48 13.03
N VAL A 106 4.02 3.68 12.79
CA VAL A 106 3.34 3.15 11.60
C VAL A 106 3.95 3.75 10.32
N VAL A 107 4.14 5.07 10.28
CA VAL A 107 4.79 5.73 9.13
C VAL A 107 6.20 5.19 8.93
N ARG A 108 6.97 5.02 10.02
CA ARG A 108 8.33 4.47 9.95
C ARG A 108 8.36 3.04 9.41
N GLU A 109 7.50 2.15 9.92
CA GLU A 109 7.44 0.76 9.48
C GLU A 109 7.11 0.63 7.98
N PHE A 110 6.14 1.41 7.49
CA PHE A 110 5.83 1.42 6.06
C PHE A 110 6.90 2.12 5.22
N SER A 111 7.56 3.14 5.76
CA SER A 111 8.70 3.80 5.09
C SER A 111 9.90 2.85 4.91
N ALA A 112 10.12 1.95 5.88
CA ALA A 112 11.23 1.00 5.88
C ALA A 112 11.09 -0.09 4.82
N VAL A 113 9.87 -0.32 4.34
CA VAL A 113 9.58 -1.27 3.27
C VAL A 113 9.32 -0.57 1.94
N LEU A 114 9.67 0.70 1.79
CA LEU A 114 9.60 1.35 0.49
C LEU A 114 10.63 0.72 -0.46
N GLY A 115 10.20 0.44 -1.69
CA GLY A 115 11.11 -0.12 -2.68
C GLY A 115 10.42 -0.54 -3.97
N PRO A 116 11.21 -0.71 -5.04
CA PRO A 116 10.69 -1.21 -6.30
C PRO A 116 10.23 -2.66 -6.16
N ARG A 117 9.06 -2.99 -6.71
CA ARG A 117 8.51 -4.36 -6.67
C ARG A 117 7.89 -4.77 -7.99
N THR A 118 7.95 -6.07 -8.27
CA THR A 118 7.19 -6.70 -9.36
C THR A 118 6.02 -7.46 -8.74
N VAL A 119 4.80 -7.14 -9.20
CA VAL A 119 3.57 -7.84 -8.84
C VAL A 119 3.20 -8.75 -10.00
N LEU A 120 3.17 -10.05 -9.75
CA LEU A 120 2.68 -11.05 -10.71
C LEU A 120 1.24 -11.39 -10.35
N LEU A 121 0.31 -11.20 -11.28
CA LEU A 121 -1.03 -11.76 -11.15
C LEU A 121 -0.98 -13.19 -11.66
N LEU A 122 -1.34 -14.14 -10.79
CA LEU A 122 -1.11 -15.56 -11.00
C LEU A 122 -2.42 -16.34 -10.85
N ALA A 123 -2.67 -17.28 -11.77
CA ALA A 123 -3.71 -18.29 -11.59
C ALA A 123 -3.23 -19.46 -10.71
N GLU A 124 -1.93 -19.74 -10.73
CA GLU A 124 -1.30 -20.86 -10.02
C GLU A 124 -0.05 -20.42 -9.24
N PRO A 125 0.37 -21.16 -8.20
CA PRO A 125 1.49 -20.74 -7.35
C PRO A 125 2.83 -20.84 -8.10
N GLU A 126 3.46 -19.71 -8.38
CA GLU A 126 4.81 -19.61 -8.95
C GLU A 126 5.87 -19.32 -7.87
N PRO A 127 7.16 -19.62 -8.11
CA PRO A 127 8.23 -19.28 -7.17
C PRO A 127 8.46 -17.76 -7.17
N VAL A 128 8.14 -17.13 -6.04
CA VAL A 128 8.26 -15.67 -5.79
C VAL A 128 8.69 -15.45 -4.34
N ASP A 129 9.08 -14.22 -3.98
CA ASP A 129 9.51 -13.91 -2.62
C ASP A 129 8.34 -13.97 -1.62
N LEU A 130 7.14 -13.60 -2.06
CA LEU A 130 5.91 -13.66 -1.24
C LEU A 130 4.68 -13.95 -2.12
N LEU A 131 3.90 -14.95 -1.72
CA LEU A 131 2.58 -15.25 -2.30
C LEU A 131 1.47 -14.67 -1.43
N LEU A 132 0.55 -13.94 -2.06
CA LEU A 132 -0.69 -13.45 -1.49
C LEU A 132 -1.86 -14.19 -2.12
N ALA A 133 -2.66 -14.86 -1.29
CA ALA A 133 -3.91 -15.48 -1.71
C ALA A 133 -5.06 -14.50 -1.46
N LEU A 134 -5.80 -14.13 -2.51
CA LEU A 134 -6.99 -13.28 -2.37
C LEU A 134 -8.28 -14.09 -2.18
N ASP A 135 -8.23 -15.37 -2.52
CA ASP A 135 -9.32 -16.32 -2.34
C ASP A 135 -8.86 -17.47 -1.42
N PRO A 136 -9.64 -17.83 -0.38
CA PRO A 136 -9.29 -18.94 0.52
C PRO A 136 -9.09 -20.28 -0.21
N ALA A 137 -9.79 -20.52 -1.33
CA ALA A 137 -9.65 -21.74 -2.13
C ALA A 137 -8.23 -21.91 -2.69
N THR A 138 -7.49 -20.82 -2.90
CA THR A 138 -6.11 -20.85 -3.40
C THR A 138 -5.06 -21.20 -2.33
N VAL A 139 -5.41 -21.13 -1.04
CA VAL A 139 -4.47 -21.35 0.07
C VAL A 139 -4.09 -22.83 0.22
N ALA A 140 -5.06 -23.74 0.09
CA ALA A 140 -4.80 -25.18 0.23
C ALA A 140 -3.89 -25.75 -0.90
N PRO A 141 -4.10 -25.41 -2.19
CA PRO A 141 -3.14 -25.72 -3.27
C PRO A 141 -1.72 -25.24 -2.97
N CYS A 142 -1.56 -23.99 -2.52
CA CYS A 142 -0.27 -23.40 -2.16
C CYS A 142 0.50 -24.23 -1.11
N ARG A 143 -0.18 -24.61 -0.02
CA ARG A 143 0.42 -25.43 1.04
C ARG A 143 0.83 -26.82 0.56
N ARG A 144 0.00 -27.46 -0.27
CA ARG A 144 0.32 -28.78 -0.86
C ARG A 144 1.58 -28.73 -1.74
N GLN A 145 1.84 -27.59 -2.37
CA GLN A 145 3.03 -27.38 -3.20
C GLN A 145 4.24 -26.84 -2.42
N GLY A 146 4.18 -26.80 -1.08
CA GLY A 146 5.27 -26.30 -0.23
C GLY A 146 5.50 -24.79 -0.32
N ARG A 147 4.51 -24.03 -0.81
CA ARG A 147 4.60 -22.59 -1.06
C ARG A 147 3.55 -21.86 -0.24
N PRO A 148 3.77 -21.57 1.05
CA PRO A 148 2.75 -20.95 1.88
C PRO A 148 2.37 -19.56 1.36
N ALA A 149 1.10 -19.34 1.09
CA ALA A 149 0.54 -18.04 0.73
C ALA A 149 -0.09 -17.36 1.96
N GLN A 150 0.08 -16.04 2.06
CA GLN A 150 -0.61 -15.23 3.05
C GLN A 150 -2.00 -14.91 2.53
N TRP A 151 -3.02 -15.36 3.24
CA TRP A 151 -4.41 -15.08 2.86
C TRP A 151 -4.79 -13.65 3.24
N LEU A 152 -5.31 -12.91 2.26
CA LEU A 152 -5.85 -11.58 2.43
C LEU A 152 -7.35 -11.59 2.17
N ARG A 153 -8.14 -11.31 3.21
CA ARG A 153 -9.58 -11.05 3.07
C ARG A 153 -9.84 -9.62 2.61
N ARG A 154 -8.99 -8.69 3.08
CA ARG A 154 -9.04 -7.27 2.75
C ARG A 154 -7.63 -6.75 2.58
N VAL A 155 -7.44 -5.69 1.77
CA VAL A 155 -6.14 -5.03 1.61
C VAL A 155 -5.53 -4.61 2.95
N THR A 156 -6.36 -4.22 3.92
CA THR A 156 -5.95 -3.82 5.27
C THR A 156 -5.29 -4.92 6.09
N ASP A 157 -5.40 -6.19 5.67
CA ASP A 157 -4.79 -7.32 6.35
C ASP A 157 -3.30 -7.47 5.97
N LEU A 158 -2.86 -6.78 4.90
CA LEU A 158 -1.47 -6.69 4.48
C LEU A 158 -0.63 -5.99 5.56
N ARG A 159 0.55 -6.55 5.80
CA ARG A 159 1.44 -6.13 6.88
C ARG A 159 2.81 -5.71 6.35
N PRO A 160 3.45 -4.67 6.92
CA PRO A 160 4.75 -4.22 6.47
C PRO A 160 5.82 -5.30 6.64
N GLU A 161 5.78 -6.07 7.73
CA GLU A 161 6.75 -7.14 7.99
C GLU A 161 6.77 -8.25 6.92
N TRP A 162 5.65 -8.45 6.20
CA TRP A 162 5.61 -9.39 5.07
C TRP A 162 6.33 -8.85 3.84
N LEU A 163 6.44 -7.53 3.71
CA LEU A 163 6.99 -6.86 2.53
C LEU A 163 8.48 -6.54 2.66
N ALA A 164 9.06 -6.73 3.85
CA ALA A 164 10.47 -6.50 4.09
C ALA A 164 11.32 -7.45 3.23
N GLY A 165 12.21 -6.89 2.40
CA GLY A 165 13.07 -7.66 1.49
C GLY A 165 12.36 -8.29 0.28
N VAL A 166 11.03 -8.22 0.18
CA VAL A 166 10.24 -8.75 -0.94
C VAL A 166 10.40 -7.88 -2.17
N ARG A 167 10.91 -8.44 -3.27
CA ARG A 167 11.03 -7.78 -4.58
C ARG A 167 9.97 -8.27 -5.55
N THR A 168 9.61 -9.55 -5.49
CA THR A 168 8.61 -10.18 -6.34
C THR A 168 7.45 -10.69 -5.50
N LEU A 169 6.27 -10.14 -5.74
CA LEU A 169 5.01 -10.47 -5.08
C LEU A 169 4.12 -11.23 -6.06
N GLY A 170 3.75 -12.46 -5.74
CA GLY A 170 2.70 -13.17 -6.47
C GLY A 170 1.34 -12.92 -5.83
N VAL A 171 0.37 -12.47 -6.61
CA VAL A 171 -1.03 -12.29 -6.19
C VAL A 171 -1.85 -13.35 -6.90
N LEU A 172 -2.27 -14.34 -6.13
CA LEU A 172 -3.09 -15.44 -6.62
C LEU A 172 -4.54 -14.98 -6.76
N THR A 173 -5.03 -15.09 -7.98
CA THR A 173 -6.40 -14.77 -8.38
C THR A 173 -7.13 -16.05 -8.78
N HIS A 174 -8.34 -16.21 -8.28
CA HIS A 174 -9.32 -17.23 -8.66
C HIS A 174 -10.43 -16.58 -9.51
N PRO A 175 -11.19 -17.31 -10.34
CA PRO A 175 -12.36 -16.76 -11.03
C PRO A 175 -13.33 -15.98 -10.13
N ASP A 176 -13.48 -16.42 -8.88
CA ASP A 176 -14.35 -15.77 -7.88
C ASP A 176 -13.67 -14.61 -7.13
N THR A 177 -12.40 -14.32 -7.42
CA THR A 177 -11.68 -13.22 -6.77
C THR A 177 -12.26 -11.88 -7.17
N GLU A 178 -12.67 -11.10 -6.18
CA GLU A 178 -13.14 -9.74 -6.39
C GLU A 178 -12.07 -8.87 -7.06
N ARG A 179 -12.34 -8.40 -8.30
CA ARG A 179 -11.46 -7.47 -9.03
C ARG A 179 -11.12 -6.22 -8.22
N ARG A 180 -12.04 -5.79 -7.35
CA ARG A 180 -11.84 -4.66 -6.44
C ARG A 180 -10.70 -4.93 -5.45
N LEU A 181 -10.62 -6.13 -4.88
CA LEU A 181 -9.56 -6.49 -3.95
C LEU A 181 -8.19 -6.54 -4.66
N VAL A 182 -8.14 -7.11 -5.86
CA VAL A 182 -6.92 -7.08 -6.71
C VAL A 182 -6.46 -5.64 -6.92
N THR A 183 -7.37 -4.77 -7.36
CA THR A 183 -7.09 -3.35 -7.61
C THR A 183 -6.61 -2.63 -6.35
N GLN A 184 -7.23 -2.92 -5.19
CA GLN A 184 -6.83 -2.34 -3.91
C GLN A 184 -5.43 -2.78 -3.49
N VAL A 185 -5.09 -4.06 -3.64
CA VAL A 185 -3.76 -4.59 -3.31
C VAL A 185 -2.72 -3.96 -4.23
N VAL A 186 -2.94 -3.98 -5.54
CA VAL A 186 -2.03 -3.36 -6.52
C VAL A 186 -1.83 -1.87 -6.22
N SER A 187 -2.91 -1.13 -5.97
CA SER A 187 -2.86 0.29 -5.62
C SER A 187 -2.07 0.53 -4.33
N ALA A 188 -2.29 -0.27 -3.29
CA ALA A 188 -1.56 -0.16 -2.04
C ALA A 188 -0.06 -0.46 -2.20
N ILE A 189 0.31 -1.46 -3.02
CA ILE A 189 1.71 -1.77 -3.33
C ILE A 189 2.38 -0.64 -4.15
N HIS A 190 1.67 -0.03 -5.11
CA HIS A 190 2.14 1.21 -5.76
C HIS A 190 2.34 2.35 -4.77
N GLY A 191 1.51 2.40 -3.72
CA GLY A 191 1.66 3.30 -2.59
C GLY A 191 2.86 3.02 -1.69
N LEU A 192 3.63 1.95 -1.94
CA LEU A 192 4.84 1.58 -1.19
C LEU A 192 6.10 1.59 -2.07
N GLY A 193 6.02 2.16 -3.26
CA GLY A 193 7.14 2.32 -4.18
C GLY A 193 6.77 2.01 -5.63
N PRO A 194 7.73 2.15 -6.57
CA PRO A 194 7.52 1.77 -7.95
C PRO A 194 7.11 0.31 -8.06
N ALA A 195 5.92 0.05 -8.61
CA ALA A 195 5.46 -1.31 -8.85
C ALA A 195 5.26 -1.56 -10.35
N THR A 196 5.71 -2.72 -10.82
CA THR A 196 5.41 -3.23 -12.16
C THR A 196 4.44 -4.39 -12.00
N VAL A 197 3.29 -4.31 -12.68
CA VAL A 197 2.30 -5.40 -12.66
C VAL A 197 2.44 -6.20 -13.94
N ILE A 198 2.57 -7.51 -13.82
CA ILE A 198 2.62 -8.46 -14.93
C ILE A 198 1.47 -9.43 -14.73
N ASP A 199 0.56 -9.48 -15.70
CA ASP A 199 -0.50 -10.49 -15.71
C ASP A 199 0.02 -11.76 -16.39
N ARG A 200 0.11 -12.85 -15.63
CA ARG A 200 0.45 -14.20 -16.13
C ARG A 200 -0.73 -15.16 -16.01
N GLY A 201 -1.83 -14.75 -15.39
CA GLY A 201 -3.04 -15.55 -15.23
C GLY A 201 -3.93 -15.54 -16.46
N GLY A 202 -3.42 -15.14 -17.62
CA GLY A 202 -4.13 -15.05 -18.89
C GLY A 202 -4.62 -16.41 -19.39
N ALA A 203 -5.73 -16.89 -18.83
CA ALA A 203 -6.67 -17.75 -19.52
C ALA A 203 -7.90 -16.92 -19.88
N VAL A 204 -7.75 -16.03 -20.87
CA VAL A 204 -8.85 -15.81 -21.82
C VAL A 204 -8.63 -16.89 -22.87
N PRO A 205 -9.42 -17.98 -22.93
CA PRO A 205 -9.42 -18.77 -24.15
C PRO A 205 -9.80 -17.81 -25.28
N PRO A 206 -9.12 -17.83 -26.44
CA PRO A 206 -9.66 -17.14 -27.60
C PRO A 206 -11.07 -17.69 -27.79
N GLU A 207 -12.08 -16.82 -27.82
CA GLU A 207 -13.38 -17.17 -28.39
C GLU A 207 -13.06 -17.80 -29.74
N ARG A 208 -13.24 -19.12 -29.85
CA ARG A 208 -13.37 -19.74 -31.15
C ARG A 208 -14.56 -19.03 -31.77
N CYS A 209 -14.30 -18.17 -32.75
CA CYS A 209 -15.28 -17.96 -33.81
C CYS A 209 -15.72 -19.36 -34.23
N PRO A 210 -17.02 -19.71 -34.15
CA PRO A 210 -17.50 -20.82 -34.94
C PRO A 210 -17.14 -20.47 -36.38
N SER A 211 -16.18 -21.23 -36.90
CA SER A 211 -15.82 -21.25 -38.29
C SER A 211 -17.10 -21.41 -39.10
N ASP A 212 -17.19 -20.61 -40.15
CA ASP A 212 -17.90 -20.96 -41.36
C ASP A 212 -17.67 -22.46 -41.65
N GLU A 213 -18.75 -23.24 -41.59
CA GLU A 213 -18.90 -24.45 -42.37
C GLU A 213 -20.33 -24.42 -42.93
N GLU A 214 -20.42 -23.82 -44.12
CA GLU A 214 -21.38 -24.22 -45.16
C GLU A 214 -21.28 -25.74 -45.37
N VAL A 215 -22.41 -26.45 -45.30
CA VAL A 215 -22.99 -27.28 -46.40
C VAL A 215 -24.51 -27.37 -46.20
#